data_AF-A0A060WJP7-F1
#
_entry.id   AF-A0A060WJP7-F1
#
_cell.length_a   1.000
_cell.length_b   1.000
_cell.length_c   1.000
_cell.angle_alpha   90.00
_cell.angle_beta   90.00
_cell.angle_gamma   90.00
#
_symmetry.space_group_name_H-M   'P 1'
#
loop_
_entity.id
_entity.type
_entity.pdbx_description
1 polymer ?
#
loop_
_entity_poly.entity_id
_entity_poly.type
_entity_poly.pdbx_seq_one_letter_code
_entity_poly.pdbx_strand_id
1 'polypeptide(L)'
;MRGGAADRSGLIRVGDELREVNGIPVDDKKPDEILRILAQSQGAITFKIIPGIKEEAPSKEPKMFVKTLFDYEPAEDKVIPCKEAGLTFKRGDILQIMSQDDATWWQAKQDSHANPRAGLIPSKEFQERRFALHQPATHVFQAQKISNRRSCKNMSRPHTQAHPEIIYAHISCH
;
A
#
# COMPACT_ATOMS: atom_id res chain seq x y z
N MET A 1 -2.29 -3.89 -1.33
CA MET A 1 -1.38 -4.73 -0.51
C MET A 1 -0.78 -5.81 -1.40
N ARG A 2 0.54 -5.94 -1.44
CA ARG A 2 1.24 -6.96 -2.25
C ARG A 2 0.94 -8.37 -1.76
N GLY A 3 0.90 -9.32 -2.68
CA GLY A 3 0.70 -10.74 -2.42
C GLY A 3 -0.76 -11.17 -2.17
N GLY A 4 -1.73 -10.25 -2.20
CA GLY A 4 -3.16 -10.56 -2.15
C GLY A 4 -3.73 -11.01 -3.52
N ALA A 5 -4.98 -11.49 -3.57
CA ALA A 5 -5.59 -11.98 -4.81
C ALA A 5 -5.64 -10.91 -5.93
N ALA A 6 -5.96 -9.66 -5.59
CA ALA A 6 -5.97 -8.54 -6.53
C ALA A 6 -4.57 -8.15 -7.05
N ASP A 7 -3.55 -8.20 -6.19
CA ASP A 7 -2.17 -7.94 -6.60
C ASP A 7 -1.65 -9.04 -7.53
N ARG A 8 -1.96 -10.30 -7.23
CA ARG A 8 -1.56 -11.45 -8.06
C ARG A 8 -2.28 -11.51 -9.40
N SER A 9 -3.52 -11.01 -9.50
CA SER A 9 -4.24 -10.96 -10.78
C SER A 9 -3.68 -9.87 -11.70
N GLY A 10 -3.15 -8.78 -11.13
CA GLY A 10 -2.63 -7.62 -11.88
C GLY A 10 -3.71 -6.83 -12.62
N LEU A 11 -4.99 -7.15 -12.40
CA LEU A 11 -6.15 -6.57 -13.08
C LEU A 11 -6.70 -5.31 -12.40
N ILE A 12 -6.38 -5.11 -11.11
CA ILE A 12 -6.86 -3.97 -10.33
C ILE A 12 -5.67 -3.25 -9.72
N ARG A 13 -5.66 -1.93 -9.85
CA ARG A 13 -4.59 -1.04 -9.43
C ARG A 13 -5.12 0.13 -8.61
N VAL A 14 -4.21 0.78 -7.90
CA VAL A 14 -4.54 2.02 -7.20
C VAL A 14 -4.87 3.10 -8.23
N GLY A 15 -6.05 3.70 -8.10
CA GLY A 15 -6.57 4.70 -9.03
C GLY A 15 -7.68 4.19 -9.94
N ASP A 16 -7.93 2.88 -9.99
CA ASP A 16 -9.11 2.33 -10.67
C ASP A 16 -10.37 2.71 -9.89
N GLU A 17 -11.42 3.11 -10.61
CA GLU A 17 -12.73 3.41 -10.02
C GLU A 17 -13.63 2.18 -10.07
N LEU A 18 -14.11 1.74 -8.91
CA LEU A 18 -15.04 0.63 -8.79
C LEU A 18 -16.48 1.07 -9.12
N ARG A 19 -17.11 0.41 -10.10
CA ARG A 19 -18.50 0.67 -10.51
C ARG A 19 -19.47 -0.42 -10.06
N GLU A 20 -19.06 -1.68 -10.15
CA GLU A 20 -19.91 -2.82 -9.73
C GLU A 20 -19.11 -3.94 -9.08
N VAL A 21 -19.74 -4.66 -8.15
CA VAL A 21 -19.24 -5.92 -7.54
C VAL A 21 -20.30 -7.00 -7.73
N ASN A 22 -19.97 -8.07 -8.44
CA ASN A 22 -20.90 -9.17 -8.74
C ASN A 22 -22.23 -8.69 -9.35
N GLY A 23 -22.18 -7.68 -10.22
CA GLY A 23 -23.35 -7.06 -10.85
C GLY A 23 -24.13 -6.09 -9.96
N ILE A 24 -23.67 -5.85 -8.72
CA ILE A 24 -24.27 -4.86 -7.81
C ILE A 24 -23.52 -3.52 -7.99
N PRO A 25 -24.19 -2.44 -8.42
CA PRO A 25 -23.58 -1.11 -8.52
C PRO A 25 -23.11 -0.61 -7.16
N VAL A 26 -21.97 0.08 -7.11
CA VAL A 26 -21.39 0.56 -5.84
C VAL A 26 -21.30 2.08 -5.72
N ASP A 27 -21.69 2.84 -6.75
CA ASP A 27 -21.56 4.31 -6.77
C ASP A 27 -22.22 5.00 -5.56
N ASP A 28 -23.37 4.49 -5.11
CA ASP A 28 -24.13 5.03 -3.98
C ASP A 28 -23.91 4.28 -2.65
N LYS A 29 -22.95 3.34 -2.60
CA LYS A 29 -22.71 2.49 -1.41
C LYS A 29 -21.56 2.99 -0.57
N LYS A 30 -21.73 2.92 0.75
CA LYS A 30 -20.63 3.19 1.69
C LYS A 30 -19.59 2.06 1.66
N PRO A 31 -18.31 2.34 1.99
CA PRO A 31 -17.27 1.31 2.05
C PRO A 31 -17.66 0.09 2.90
N ASP A 32 -18.29 0.30 4.04
CA ASP A 32 -18.74 -0.80 4.93
C ASP A 32 -19.77 -1.73 4.26
N GLU A 33 -20.64 -1.19 3.41
CA GLU A 33 -21.61 -2.00 2.65
C GLU A 33 -20.92 -2.80 1.56
N ILE A 34 -19.95 -2.20 0.86
CA ILE A 34 -19.14 -2.88 -0.15
C ILE A 34 -18.33 -4.02 0.50
N LEU A 35 -17.74 -3.78 1.68
CA LEU A 35 -17.04 -4.80 2.45
C LEU A 35 -17.95 -5.98 2.81
N ARG A 36 -19.21 -5.71 3.18
CA ARG A 36 -20.19 -6.78 3.45
C ARG A 36 -20.52 -7.60 2.21
N ILE A 37 -20.72 -6.95 1.07
CA ILE A 37 -20.97 -7.64 -0.22
C ILE A 37 -19.78 -8.55 -0.56
N LEU A 38 -18.56 -8.05 -0.41
CA LEU A 38 -17.34 -8.82 -0.65
C LEU A 38 -17.20 -9.99 0.33
N ALA A 39 -17.49 -9.78 1.61
CA ALA A 39 -17.40 -10.82 2.64
C ALA A 39 -18.45 -11.94 2.47
N GLN A 40 -19.61 -11.62 1.91
CA GLN A 40 -20.67 -12.59 1.61
C GLN A 40 -20.49 -13.30 0.27
N SER A 41 -19.61 -12.79 -0.59
CA SER A 41 -19.33 -13.39 -1.89
C SER A 41 -18.53 -14.69 -1.71
N GLN A 42 -18.94 -15.75 -2.42
CA GLN A 42 -18.23 -17.03 -2.41
C GLN A 42 -17.69 -17.33 -3.80
N GLY A 43 -16.49 -17.91 -3.85
CA GLY A 43 -15.82 -18.26 -5.10
C GLY A 43 -15.23 -17.03 -5.80
N ALA A 44 -15.60 -16.82 -7.05
CA ALA A 44 -15.03 -15.75 -7.85
C ALA A 44 -15.82 -14.44 -7.73
N ILE A 45 -15.08 -13.33 -7.63
CA ILE A 45 -15.64 -11.99 -7.55
C ILE A 45 -15.37 -11.27 -8.87
N THR A 46 -16.43 -10.75 -9.49
CA THR A 46 -16.35 -9.96 -10.71
C THR A 46 -16.51 -8.49 -10.39
N PHE A 47 -15.55 -7.70 -10.82
CA PHE A 47 -15.55 -6.25 -10.67
C PHE A 47 -15.74 -5.59 -12.02
N LYS A 48 -16.56 -4.55 -12.06
CA LYS A 48 -16.60 -3.60 -13.18
C LYS A 48 -15.88 -2.34 -12.75
N ILE A 49 -14.81 -1.99 -13.47
CA ILE A 49 -13.95 -0.87 -13.12
C ILE A 49 -13.71 0.07 -14.29
N ILE A 50 -13.47 1.33 -13.97
CA ILE A 50 -12.87 2.30 -14.89
C ILE A 50 -11.38 2.38 -14.57
N PRO A 51 -10.48 2.06 -15.53
CA PRO A 51 -9.05 2.09 -15.28
C PRO A 51 -8.52 3.48 -14.91
N GLY A 52 -7.70 3.55 -13.88
CA GLY A 52 -6.96 4.75 -13.50
C GLY A 52 -5.80 4.99 -14.46
N ILE A 53 -5.64 6.23 -14.93
CA ILE A 53 -4.56 6.65 -15.83
C ILE A 53 -3.23 6.76 -15.05
N LYS A 54 -2.61 5.62 -14.75
CA LYS A 54 -1.22 5.55 -14.29
C LYS A 54 -0.52 4.35 -14.92
N GLU A 55 0.40 4.64 -15.82
CA GLU A 55 1.38 3.66 -16.29
C GLU A 55 2.50 3.55 -15.25
N GLU A 56 2.40 2.56 -14.38
CA GLU A 56 3.56 2.05 -13.65
C GLU A 56 4.01 0.74 -14.32
N ALA A 57 5.19 0.77 -14.94
CA ALA A 57 5.82 -0.44 -15.43
C ALA A 57 6.38 -1.23 -14.23
N PRO A 58 6.22 -2.56 -14.18
CA PRO A 58 6.76 -3.36 -13.08
C PRO A 58 8.30 -3.35 -13.13
N SER A 59 8.93 -2.58 -12.26
CA SER A 59 10.37 -2.67 -12.02
C SER A 59 10.66 -3.91 -11.17
N LYS A 60 11.59 -4.76 -11.63
CA LYS A 60 12.14 -5.85 -10.82
C LYS A 60 13.15 -5.25 -9.84
N GLU A 61 12.65 -4.66 -8.76
CA GLU A 61 13.51 -4.13 -7.71
C GLU A 61 14.20 -5.26 -6.94
N PRO A 62 15.46 -5.05 -6.49
CA PRO A 62 16.15 -6.01 -5.65
C PRO A 62 15.40 -6.22 -4.32
N LYS A 63 15.41 -7.45 -3.81
CA LYS A 63 14.81 -7.77 -2.50
C LYS A 63 15.56 -7.04 -1.40
N MET A 64 14.83 -6.28 -0.58
CA MET A 64 15.36 -5.58 0.59
C MET A 64 14.85 -6.24 1.88
N PHE A 65 15.74 -6.37 2.86
CA PHE A 65 15.42 -6.90 4.19
C PHE A 65 15.85 -5.90 5.26
N VAL A 66 15.05 -5.78 6.31
CA VAL A 66 15.33 -4.91 7.46
C VAL A 66 15.24 -5.68 8.76
N LYS A 67 16.06 -5.29 9.74
CA LYS A 67 15.94 -5.76 11.12
C LYS A 67 15.19 -4.74 11.96
N THR A 68 14.14 -5.17 12.65
CA THR A 68 13.33 -4.30 13.51
C THR A 68 14.11 -3.94 14.78
N LEU A 69 14.02 -2.68 15.20
CA LEU A 69 14.72 -2.17 16.38
C LEU A 69 13.75 -1.74 17.49
N PHE A 70 12.50 -2.12 17.39
CA PHE A 70 11.44 -1.83 18.35
C PHE A 70 10.29 -2.84 18.13
N ASP A 71 9.35 -2.86 19.06
CA ASP A 71 8.13 -3.66 18.97
C ASP A 71 7.02 -2.80 18.37
N TYR A 72 6.21 -3.39 17.51
CA TYR A 72 5.08 -2.70 16.87
C TYR A 72 3.82 -3.54 16.97
N GLU A 73 2.76 -2.95 17.52
CA GLU A 73 1.43 -3.54 17.63
C GLU A 73 0.42 -2.65 16.86
N PRO A 74 -0.01 -3.06 15.65
CA PRO A 74 -0.96 -2.31 14.84
C PRO A 74 -2.30 -2.07 15.52
N ALA A 75 -2.71 -2.94 16.44
CA ALA A 75 -3.96 -2.79 17.17
C ALA A 75 -3.97 -1.53 18.05
N GLU A 76 -2.81 -1.12 18.56
CA GLU A 76 -2.61 0.06 19.41
C GLU A 76 -2.35 1.34 18.60
N ASP A 77 -1.92 1.22 17.33
CA ASP A 77 -1.65 2.36 16.47
C ASP A 77 -2.95 3.03 16.00
N LYS A 78 -3.14 4.30 16.34
CA LYS A 78 -4.36 5.07 16.02
C LYS A 78 -4.35 5.67 14.61
N VAL A 79 -3.20 5.74 13.96
CA VAL A 79 -3.06 6.43 12.67
C VAL A 79 -2.74 5.46 11.53
N ILE A 80 -2.72 4.15 11.80
CA ILE A 80 -2.73 3.13 10.75
C ILE A 80 -4.04 3.21 9.96
N PRO A 81 -4.00 3.21 8.61
CA PRO A 81 -5.21 3.36 7.80
C PRO A 81 -6.17 2.16 7.89
N CYS A 82 -5.64 0.96 8.13
CA CYS A 82 -6.41 -0.27 8.30
C CYS A 82 -5.65 -1.18 9.28
N LYS A 83 -6.23 -1.40 10.46
CA LYS A 83 -5.58 -2.17 11.54
C LYS A 83 -5.38 -3.63 11.16
N GLU A 84 -6.34 -4.20 10.45
CA GLU A 84 -6.32 -5.58 9.97
C GLU A 84 -5.24 -5.82 8.91
N ALA A 85 -4.78 -4.75 8.26
CA ALA A 85 -3.68 -4.79 7.31
C ALA A 85 -2.31 -4.65 7.98
N GLY A 86 -2.23 -4.31 9.27
CA GLY A 86 -0.98 -4.12 9.98
C GLY A 86 -0.20 -5.40 10.18
N LEU A 87 1.14 -5.31 10.10
CA LEU A 87 2.04 -6.40 10.44
C LEU A 87 2.63 -6.16 11.83
N THR A 88 2.20 -6.95 12.82
CA THR A 88 2.81 -6.98 14.15
C THR A 88 4.24 -7.55 14.06
N PHE A 89 5.18 -6.96 14.78
CA PHE A 89 6.55 -7.47 14.89
C PHE A 89 7.17 -7.13 16.25
N LYS A 90 8.21 -7.87 16.62
CA LYS A 90 9.04 -7.62 17.80
C LYS A 90 10.44 -7.19 17.41
N ARG A 91 11.13 -6.51 18.32
CA ARG A 91 12.53 -6.12 18.16
C ARG A 91 13.38 -7.35 17.82
N GLY A 92 14.15 -7.23 16.74
CA GLY A 92 15.07 -8.26 16.28
C GLY A 92 14.55 -9.09 15.10
N ASP A 93 13.25 -9.02 14.81
CA ASP A 93 12.64 -9.65 13.63
C ASP A 93 13.25 -9.13 12.34
N ILE A 94 13.32 -10.02 11.34
CA ILE A 94 13.75 -9.68 9.98
C ILE A 94 12.51 -9.64 9.07
N LEU A 95 12.30 -8.49 8.44
CA LEU A 95 11.18 -8.26 7.54
C LEU A 95 11.69 -8.05 6.12
N GLN A 96 11.08 -8.73 5.16
CA GLN A 96 11.27 -8.43 3.75
C GLN A 96 10.39 -7.23 3.37
N ILE A 97 11.02 -6.17 2.85
CA ILE A 97 10.31 -5.01 2.32
C ILE A 97 9.78 -5.35 0.92
N MET A 98 8.48 -5.15 0.74
CA MET A 98 7.74 -5.44 -0.48
C MET A 98 7.42 -4.17 -1.28
N SER A 99 7.18 -3.04 -0.62
CA SER A 99 6.96 -1.73 -1.25
C SER A 99 7.30 -0.60 -0.27
N GLN A 100 7.89 0.47 -0.80
CA GLN A 100 8.18 1.73 -0.11
C GLN A 100 7.48 2.93 -0.77
N ASP A 101 6.47 2.66 -1.62
CA ASP A 101 5.83 3.67 -2.46
C ASP A 101 5.09 4.74 -1.65
N ASP A 102 4.65 4.38 -0.43
CA ASP A 102 4.07 5.29 0.54
C ASP A 102 5.13 5.75 1.56
N ALA A 103 5.24 7.07 1.76
CA ALA A 103 6.23 7.67 2.65
C ALA A 103 5.98 7.38 4.14
N THR A 104 4.77 6.97 4.51
CA THR A 104 4.32 6.74 5.90
C THR A 104 4.19 5.26 6.22
N TRP A 105 3.68 4.46 5.27
CA TRP A 105 3.30 3.06 5.50
C TRP A 105 3.93 2.13 4.46
N TRP A 106 4.99 1.44 4.85
CA TRP A 106 5.62 0.45 3.98
C TRP A 106 4.86 -0.87 4.02
N GLN A 107 4.94 -1.62 2.93
CA GLN A 107 4.43 -2.99 2.89
C GLN A 107 5.60 -3.94 3.09
N ALA A 108 5.47 -4.81 4.08
CA ALA A 108 6.49 -5.79 4.42
C ALA A 108 5.85 -7.15 4.70
N LYS A 109 6.64 -8.20 4.64
CA LYS A 109 6.26 -9.52 5.15
C LYS A 109 7.37 -10.07 6.02
N GLN A 110 7.00 -10.94 6.94
CA GLN A 110 7.98 -11.64 7.75
C GLN A 110 8.60 -12.77 6.92
N ASP A 111 9.93 -12.86 6.90
CA ASP A 111 10.65 -13.80 6.03
C ASP A 111 10.32 -15.27 6.33
N SER A 112 10.05 -15.58 7.60
CA SER A 112 9.74 -16.93 8.09
C SER A 112 8.30 -17.39 7.86
N HIS A 113 7.39 -16.52 7.43
CA HIS A 113 5.97 -16.88 7.32
C HIS A 113 5.59 -17.29 5.89
N ALA A 114 4.85 -18.39 5.78
CA ALA A 114 4.32 -18.89 4.52
C ALA A 114 3.24 -17.98 3.90
N ASN A 115 2.76 -16.97 4.62
CA ASN A 115 1.76 -16.04 4.10
C ASN A 115 2.40 -15.09 3.06
N PRO A 116 2.01 -15.16 1.78
CA PRO A 116 2.57 -14.28 0.76
C PRO A 116 2.06 -12.83 0.88
N ARG A 117 0.98 -12.59 1.65
CA ARG A 117 0.38 -11.27 1.82
C ARG A 117 1.27 -10.37 2.67
N ALA A 118 1.67 -9.23 2.11
CA ALA A 118 2.36 -8.19 2.86
C ALA A 118 1.40 -7.51 3.85
N GLY A 119 1.89 -7.08 5.01
CA GLY A 119 1.20 -6.18 5.93
C GLY A 119 1.87 -4.81 6.02
N LEU A 120 1.19 -3.85 6.64
CA LEU A 120 1.64 -2.48 6.80
C LEU A 120 2.54 -2.34 8.02
N ILE A 121 3.69 -1.69 7.83
CA ILE A 121 4.60 -1.26 8.89
C ILE A 121 4.86 0.24 8.77
N PRO A 122 5.12 0.96 9.88
CA PRO A 122 5.52 2.36 9.80
C PRO A 122 6.83 2.49 9.05
N SER A 123 6.93 3.49 8.17
CA SER A 123 8.17 3.79 7.47
C SER A 123 9.25 4.27 8.44
N LYS A 124 10.52 4.16 8.02
CA LYS A 124 11.66 4.65 8.81
C LYS A 124 11.48 6.12 9.19
N GLU A 125 11.20 6.97 8.21
CA GLU A 125 11.07 8.42 8.44
C GLU A 125 9.86 8.74 9.33
N PHE A 126 8.74 8.05 9.12
CA PHE A 126 7.56 8.27 9.95
C PHE A 126 7.81 7.89 11.41
N GLN A 127 8.51 6.77 11.63
CA GLN A 127 8.89 6.34 12.97
C GLN A 127 9.90 7.30 13.62
N GLU A 128 10.88 7.81 12.88
CA GLU A 128 11.83 8.82 13.36
C GLU A 128 11.12 10.11 13.79
N ARG A 129 10.14 10.59 13.01
CA ARG A 129 9.32 11.76 13.37
C ARG A 129 8.53 11.53 14.66
N ARG A 130 7.94 10.34 14.85
CA ARG A 130 7.25 9.99 16.10
C ARG A 130 8.22 10.02 17.28
N PHE A 131 9.42 9.44 17.14
CA PHE A 131 10.42 9.48 18.21
C PHE A 131 10.90 10.90 18.52
N ALA A 132 11.12 11.74 17.51
CA ALA A 132 11.58 13.12 17.70
C ALA A 132 10.56 13.97 18.50
N LEU A 133 9.26 13.73 18.32
CA LEU A 133 8.20 14.42 19.06
C LEU A 133 8.04 13.93 20.51
N HIS A 134 8.47 12.69 20.81
CA HIS A 134 8.35 12.08 22.14
C HIS A 134 9.64 12.20 22.98
N GLN A 135 10.71 12.81 22.45
CA GLN A 135 11.89 13.12 23.25
C GLN A 135 11.63 14.39 24.09
N PRO A 136 11.71 14.33 25.44
CA PRO A 136 11.97 15.53 26.21
C PRO A 136 13.30 16.12 25.72
N ALA A 137 13.37 17.44 25.59
CA ALA A 137 14.47 18.18 24.98
C ALA A 137 15.82 17.98 25.72
N THR A 138 16.46 16.84 25.52
CA THR A 138 17.83 16.56 25.92
C THR A 138 18.46 15.69 24.83
N HIS A 139 18.92 16.38 23.78
CA HIS A 139 20.20 16.20 23.12
C HIS A 139 20.06 16.50 21.62
N VAL A 140 20.36 17.76 21.27
CA VAL A 140 20.50 18.23 19.90
C VAL A 140 21.69 17.48 19.27
N PHE A 141 21.42 16.53 18.39
CA PHE A 141 22.35 16.18 17.32
C PHE A 141 21.79 16.73 16.01
N GLN A 142 22.35 17.86 15.59
CA GLN A 142 22.17 18.41 14.25
C GLN A 142 22.74 17.42 13.24
N ALA A 143 21.86 16.71 12.53
CA ALA A 143 22.25 16.04 11.29
C ALA A 143 22.24 17.07 10.15
N GLN A 144 23.42 17.28 9.60
CA GLN A 144 23.76 18.35 8.66
C GLN A 144 23.00 18.24 7.34
N LYS A 145 22.50 19.38 6.86
CA LYS A 145 21.97 19.58 5.51
C LYS A 145 23.06 19.24 4.48
N ILE A 146 22.79 18.27 3.61
CA ILE A 146 23.43 18.22 2.29
C ILE A 146 22.37 18.62 1.27
N SER A 147 22.44 19.89 0.90
CA SER A 147 21.83 20.44 -0.29
C SER A 147 22.43 19.79 -1.52
N ASN A 148 21.61 19.19 -2.39
CA ASN A 148 21.93 19.17 -3.81
C ASN A 148 20.71 19.60 -4.62
N ARG A 149 20.79 20.85 -5.06
CA ARG A 149 19.88 21.54 -5.97
C ARG A 149 20.26 21.12 -7.40
N ARG A 150 19.29 20.66 -8.20
CA ARG A 150 19.27 20.73 -9.69
C ARG A 150 17.87 20.30 -10.15
N SER A 151 16.95 21.25 -10.34
CA SER A 151 16.69 22.02 -11.56
C SER A 151 15.65 21.32 -12.44
N CYS A 152 14.44 21.88 -12.44
CA CYS A 152 13.36 21.56 -13.36
C CYS A 152 13.82 21.70 -14.81
N LYS A 153 13.42 20.75 -15.66
CA LYS A 153 13.29 20.97 -17.10
C LYS A 153 11.92 20.47 -17.53
N ASN A 154 11.10 21.40 -17.99
CA ASN A 154 9.86 21.17 -18.70
C ASN A 154 10.13 20.36 -19.97
N MET A 155 9.31 19.36 -20.25
CA MET A 155 9.02 18.95 -21.62
C MET A 155 7.52 18.63 -21.72
N SER A 156 6.89 19.34 -22.64
CA SER A 156 5.47 19.35 -22.98
C SER A 156 4.98 18.00 -23.50
N ARG A 157 3.75 17.65 -23.10
CA ARG A 157 2.94 16.52 -23.60
C ARG A 157 2.52 16.73 -25.05
N PRO A 158 2.36 15.66 -25.87
CA PRO A 158 1.24 15.57 -26.78
C PRO A 158 0.01 15.02 -26.05
N HIS A 159 -1.13 15.63 -26.31
CA HIS A 159 -2.44 15.19 -25.87
C HIS A 159 -2.85 13.98 -26.72
N THR A 160 -3.30 12.89 -26.11
CA THR A 160 -4.10 11.89 -26.83
C THR A 160 -5.26 11.52 -25.91
N GLN A 161 -6.46 11.79 -26.42
CA GLN A 161 -7.73 11.56 -25.76
C GLN A 161 -8.11 10.10 -26.02
N ALA A 162 -8.19 9.30 -24.97
CA ALA A 162 -8.75 7.95 -25.03
C ALA A 162 -9.97 7.89 -24.11
N HIS A 163 -11.09 7.45 -24.66
CA HIS A 163 -12.32 7.17 -23.94
C HIS A 163 -12.08 6.04 -22.90
N PRO A 164 -12.74 6.08 -21.73
CA PRO A 164 -12.62 4.99 -20.76
C PRO A 164 -13.34 3.74 -21.31
N GLU A 165 -12.58 2.71 -21.69
CA GLU A 165 -13.12 1.37 -21.84
C GLU A 165 -13.30 0.76 -20.45
N ILE A 166 -14.52 0.31 -20.15
CA ILE A 166 -14.85 -0.37 -18.89
C ILE A 166 -14.22 -1.76 -18.93
N ILE A 167 -13.44 -2.11 -17.89
CA ILE A 167 -12.83 -3.43 -17.78
C ILE A 167 -13.62 -4.27 -16.76
N TYR A 168 -13.85 -5.54 -17.11
CA TYR A 168 -14.36 -6.55 -16.18
C TYR A 168 -13.17 -7.35 -15.62
N ALA A 169 -12.89 -7.19 -14.33
CA ALA A 169 -11.84 -7.93 -13.65
C ALA A 169 -12.45 -9.11 -12.87
N HIS A 170 -12.03 -10.33 -13.19
CA HIS A 170 -12.48 -11.53 -12.49
C HIS A 170 -11.36 -12.01 -11.54
N ILE A 171 -11.65 -12.05 -10.24
CA ILE A 171 -10.68 -12.45 -9.21
C ILE A 171 -11.21 -13.68 -8.49
N SER A 172 -10.52 -14.80 -8.65
CA SER A 172 -10.80 -16.02 -7.89
C SER A 172 -10.20 -15.92 -6.48
N CYS A 173 -11.05 -16.04 -5.47
CA CYS A 173 -10.63 -16.22 -4.08
C CYS A 173 -10.41 -17.71 -3.83
N HIS A 174 -9.16 -18.12 -3.58
CA HIS A 174 -8.79 -19.45 -3.06
C HIS A 174 -8.41 -19.33 -1.58
#